data_AF-A0AAV5FXC7-F1
#
_entry.id   AF-A0AAV5FXC7-F1
#
_cell.length_a   1.000
_cell.length_b   1.000
_cell.length_c   1.000
_cell.angle_alpha   90.00
_cell.angle_beta   90.00
_cell.angle_gamma   90.00
#
_symmetry.space_group_name_H-M   'P 1'
#
loop_
_entity.id
_entity.type
_entity.pdbx_description
1 polymer ?
#
loop_
_entity_poly.entity_id
_entity_poly.type
_entity_poly.pdbx_seq_one_letter_code
_entity_poly.pdbx_strand_id
1 'polypeptide(L)'
;MASSTRRCEEPSPRAMDWAALPHDILASVFLKLGLREVMRSAGFACKSWRRVAIEEPALWRRIEMTPVRRSCRGWRAMVTATVERAAGQCVAFSGPCDDQSLIHLSASVAKP
;
A
#
# COMPACT_ATOMS: atom_id res chain seq x y z
N MET A 1 50.47 -20.79 -21.02
CA MET A 1 50.16 -19.86 -22.13
C MET A 1 48.67 -19.98 -22.44
N ALA A 2 47.95 -18.84 -22.49
CA ALA A 2 46.80 -18.47 -23.36
C ALA A 2 45.64 -19.50 -23.52
N SER A 3 44.34 -19.18 -23.46
CA SER A 3 43.56 -17.93 -23.56
C SER A 3 42.19 -18.21 -22.93
N SER A 4 41.67 -17.34 -22.08
CA SER A 4 40.69 -16.29 -22.42
C SER A 4 39.58 -16.73 -23.38
N THR A 5 38.43 -17.03 -22.81
CA THR A 5 37.16 -16.46 -23.29
C THR A 5 36.43 -15.90 -22.08
N ARG A 6 36.70 -14.62 -21.76
CA ARG A 6 35.70 -13.82 -21.05
C ARG A 6 34.48 -13.80 -21.98
N ARG A 7 33.43 -14.50 -21.59
CA ARG A 7 32.13 -14.31 -22.22
C ARG A 7 31.77 -12.85 -21.95
N CYS A 8 31.82 -12.02 -22.98
CA CYS A 8 31.21 -10.71 -22.93
C CYS A 8 29.71 -10.97 -22.78
N GLU A 9 29.21 -10.90 -21.55
CA GLU A 9 27.78 -10.89 -21.30
C GLU A 9 27.28 -9.53 -21.80
N GLU A 10 26.61 -9.53 -22.97
CA GLU A 10 25.90 -8.37 -23.48
C GLU A 10 24.90 -7.89 -22.41
N PRO A 11 24.86 -6.59 -22.07
CA PRO A 11 23.88 -6.11 -21.12
C PRO A 11 22.50 -6.23 -21.76
N SER A 12 21.77 -7.28 -21.39
CA SER A 12 20.31 -7.35 -21.47
C SER A 12 19.75 -5.97 -21.09
N PRO A 13 18.76 -5.41 -21.83
CA PRO A 13 18.27 -4.06 -21.59
C PRO A 13 17.97 -3.94 -20.10
N ARG A 14 18.80 -3.15 -19.39
CA ARG A 14 18.85 -3.15 -17.92
C ARG A 14 17.43 -3.01 -17.42
N ALA A 15 16.86 -4.10 -16.90
CA ALA A 15 15.51 -4.09 -16.39
C ALA A 15 15.46 -2.99 -15.33
N MET A 16 14.61 -2.00 -15.52
CA MET A 16 14.48 -0.91 -14.56
C MET A 16 14.04 -1.51 -13.23
N ASP A 17 14.86 -1.33 -12.19
CA ASP A 17 14.53 -1.81 -10.86
C ASP A 17 13.47 -0.91 -10.23
N TRP A 18 12.20 -1.28 -10.44
CA TRP A 18 11.05 -0.61 -9.86
C TRP A 18 11.07 -0.59 -8.33
N ALA A 19 11.81 -1.48 -7.67
CA ALA A 19 11.92 -1.47 -6.21
C ALA A 19 12.89 -0.40 -5.70
N ALA A 20 13.82 0.07 -6.55
CA ALA A 20 14.83 1.08 -6.24
C ALA A 20 14.38 2.52 -6.57
N LEU A 21 13.16 2.71 -7.08
CA LEU A 21 12.61 4.04 -7.33
C LEU A 21 12.52 4.87 -6.03
N PRO A 22 12.70 6.20 -6.11
CA PRO A 22 12.47 7.10 -4.99
C PRO A 22 11.06 6.96 -4.40
N HIS A 23 10.94 7.24 -3.10
CA HIS A 23 9.70 7.05 -2.34
C HIS A 23 8.53 7.85 -2.90
N ASP A 24 8.76 9.12 -3.25
CA ASP A 24 7.78 10.04 -3.83
C ASP A 24 7.25 9.57 -5.19
N ILE A 25 8.12 8.96 -6.00
CA ILE A 25 7.74 8.37 -7.28
C ILE A 25 6.86 7.13 -7.06
N LEU A 26 7.25 6.24 -6.14
CA LEU A 26 6.44 5.07 -5.78
C LEU A 26 5.08 5.48 -5.19
N ALA A 27 5.06 6.48 -4.31
CA ALA A 27 3.83 7.03 -3.74
C ALA A 27 2.92 7.59 -4.84
N SER A 28 3.48 8.32 -5.82
CA SER A 28 2.75 8.84 -6.97
C SER A 28 2.16 7.74 -7.86
N VAL A 29 2.91 6.65 -8.08
CA VAL A 29 2.39 5.46 -8.78
C VAL A 29 1.24 4.83 -7.99
N PHE A 30 1.39 4.67 -6.68
CA PHE A 30 0.38 4.04 -5.84
C PHE A 30 -0.91 4.87 -5.74
N LEU A 31 -0.79 6.20 -5.71
CA LEU A 31 -1.93 7.11 -5.80
C LEU A 31 -2.71 6.92 -7.11
N LYS A 32 -2.00 6.67 -8.22
CA LYS A 32 -2.64 6.38 -9.53
C LYS A 32 -3.25 4.98 -9.61
N LEU A 33 -2.63 3.98 -8.98
CA LEU A 33 -3.20 2.63 -8.86
C LEU A 33 -4.46 2.60 -7.98
N GLY A 34 -4.50 3.47 -6.98
CA GLY A 34 -5.58 3.56 -6.00
C GLY A 34 -5.51 2.46 -4.94
N LEU A 35 -6.27 2.67 -3.86
CA LEU A 35 -6.17 1.87 -2.65
C LEU A 35 -6.42 0.38 -2.87
N ARG A 36 -7.37 0.01 -3.75
CA ARG A 36 -7.75 -1.39 -4.00
C ARG A 36 -6.55 -2.21 -4.49
N GLU A 37 -5.80 -1.69 -5.45
CA GLU A 37 -4.61 -2.36 -5.98
C GLU A 37 -3.48 -2.36 -4.96
N VAL A 38 -3.26 -1.25 -4.25
CA VAL A 38 -2.27 -1.19 -3.16
C VAL A 38 -2.54 -2.26 -2.10
N MET A 39 -3.80 -2.46 -1.72
CA MET A 39 -4.22 -3.44 -0.72
C MET A 39 -4.22 -4.89 -1.20
N ARG A 40 -4.25 -5.16 -2.51
CA ARG A 40 -4.38 -6.52 -3.06
C ARG A 40 -3.11 -7.03 -3.73
N SER A 41 -2.31 -6.13 -4.29
CA SER A 41 -1.17 -6.47 -5.14
C SER A 41 0.09 -5.69 -4.72
N ALA A 42 0.14 -4.39 -4.98
CA ALA A 42 1.38 -3.60 -4.91
C ALA A 42 2.02 -3.60 -3.51
N GLY A 43 1.23 -3.52 -2.43
CA GLY A 43 1.75 -3.57 -1.06
C GLY A 43 2.40 -4.90 -0.64
N PHE A 44 2.23 -5.96 -1.45
CA PHE A 44 2.81 -7.28 -1.19
C PHE A 44 3.99 -7.64 -2.11
N ALA A 45 4.28 -6.83 -3.13
CA ALA A 45 5.28 -7.15 -4.15
C ALA A 45 6.71 -7.24 -3.57
N CYS A 46 7.15 -6.22 -2.82
CA CYS A 46 8.47 -6.21 -2.18
C CYS A 46 8.47 -5.34 -0.91
N LYS A 47 9.58 -5.36 -0.15
CA LYS A 47 9.72 -4.59 1.10
C LYS A 47 9.63 -3.07 0.87
N SER A 48 10.28 -2.58 -0.18
CA SER A 48 10.27 -1.15 -0.56
C SER A 48 8.84 -0.66 -0.82
N TRP A 49 8.10 -1.41 -1.64
CA TRP A 49 6.71 -1.12 -1.99
C TRP A 49 5.76 -1.25 -0.79
N ARG A 50 5.97 -2.26 0.06
CA ARG A 50 5.22 -2.42 1.30
C ARG A 50 5.40 -1.21 2.23
N ARG A 51 6.61 -0.66 2.30
CA ARG A 51 6.92 0.50 3.13
C ARG A 51 6.08 1.71 2.70
N VAL A 52 6.12 2.04 1.41
CA VAL A 52 5.30 3.12 0.82
C VAL A 52 3.81 2.88 1.09
N ALA A 53 3.30 1.66 0.85
CA ALA A 53 1.90 1.33 1.10
C ALA A 53 1.46 1.56 2.55
N ILE A 54 2.36 1.42 3.54
CA ILE A 54 2.03 1.56 4.96
C ILE A 54 2.27 2.99 5.45
N GLU A 55 3.36 3.63 4.99
CA GLU A 55 3.83 4.91 5.52
C GLU A 55 3.18 6.13 4.85
N GLU A 56 2.60 6.00 3.65
CA GLU A 56 1.97 7.12 2.93
C GLU A 56 0.48 7.30 3.27
N PRO A 57 0.09 8.28 4.11
CA PRO A 57 -1.29 8.41 4.57
C PRO A 57 -2.24 8.86 3.46
N ALA A 58 -1.72 9.58 2.46
CA ALA A 58 -2.49 10.05 1.30
C ALA A 58 -3.13 8.89 0.51
N LEU A 59 -2.52 7.70 0.52
CA LEU A 59 -3.08 6.49 -0.10
C LEU A 59 -4.36 6.01 0.59
N TRP A 60 -4.49 6.31 1.88
CA TRP A 60 -5.58 5.86 2.75
C TRP A 60 -6.62 6.96 3.01
N ARG A 61 -6.54 8.09 2.28
CA ARG A 61 -7.48 9.20 2.40
C ARG A 61 -8.92 8.80 2.04
N ARG A 62 -9.09 7.84 1.12
CA ARG A 62 -10.39 7.28 0.72
C ARG A 62 -10.36 5.76 0.82
N ILE A 63 -10.96 5.22 1.87
CA ILE A 63 -10.90 3.79 2.21
C ILE A 63 -12.08 3.06 1.57
N GLU A 64 -11.79 2.11 0.67
CA GLU A 64 -12.77 1.26 0.01
C GLU A 64 -12.44 -0.22 0.28
N MET A 65 -13.13 -0.79 1.28
CA MET A 65 -12.98 -2.16 1.77
C MET A 65 -14.15 -3.06 1.38
N THR A 66 -14.97 -2.68 0.39
CA THR A 66 -16.11 -3.49 -0.11
C THR A 66 -15.85 -4.99 -0.36
N PRO A 67 -14.67 -5.45 -0.84
CA PRO A 67 -14.43 -6.90 -0.95
C PRO A 67 -14.34 -7.62 0.41
N VAL A 68 -14.12 -6.91 1.51
CA VAL A 68 -14.08 -7.45 2.87
C VAL A 68 -15.50 -7.45 3.45
N ARG A 69 -15.96 -8.62 3.92
CA ARG A 69 -17.27 -8.76 4.57
C ARG A 69 -17.10 -8.90 6.08
N ARG A 70 -18.15 -8.60 6.86
CA ARG A 70 -18.17 -8.84 8.32
C ARG A 70 -17.96 -10.30 8.70
N SER A 71 -18.22 -11.23 7.79
CA SER A 71 -17.94 -12.66 7.96
C SER A 71 -16.48 -13.05 7.74
N CYS A 72 -15.66 -12.18 7.12
CA CYS A 72 -14.23 -12.44 6.93
C CYS A 72 -13.51 -12.39 8.28
N ARG A 73 -12.72 -13.42 8.59
CA ARG A 73 -11.88 -13.41 9.80
C ARG A 73 -10.94 -12.20 9.77
N GLY A 74 -10.84 -11.50 10.90
CA GLY A 74 -9.93 -10.37 11.07
C GLY A 74 -10.38 -9.06 10.40
N TRP A 75 -11.60 -8.95 9.88
CA TRP A 75 -12.07 -7.73 9.20
C TRP A 75 -11.91 -6.47 10.07
N ARG A 76 -12.17 -6.56 11.38
CA ARG A 76 -11.98 -5.44 12.33
C ARG A 76 -10.54 -4.96 12.35
N ALA A 77 -9.59 -5.89 12.46
CA ALA A 77 -8.16 -5.58 12.45
C ALA A 77 -7.74 -4.96 11.12
N MET A 78 -8.33 -5.39 10.00
CA MET A 78 -8.09 -4.75 8.70
C MET A 78 -8.61 -3.31 8.69
N VAL A 79 -9.84 -3.07 9.14
CA VAL A 79 -10.42 -1.71 9.23
C VAL A 79 -9.53 -0.83 10.11
N THR A 80 -9.22 -1.26 11.33
CA THR A 80 -8.32 -0.54 12.24
C THR A 80 -6.99 -0.22 11.56
N ALA A 81 -6.34 -1.20 10.92
CA ALA A 81 -5.06 -0.95 10.24
C ALA A 81 -5.19 0.07 9.09
N THR A 82 -6.27 0.05 8.32
CA THR A 82 -6.48 1.05 7.25
C THR A 82 -6.71 2.45 7.81
N VAL A 83 -7.45 2.56 8.92
CA VAL A 83 -7.75 3.84 9.58
C VAL A 83 -6.51 4.43 10.24
N GLU A 84 -5.70 3.60 10.92
CA GLU A 84 -4.44 4.05 11.51
C GLU A 84 -3.45 4.52 10.45
N ARG A 85 -3.37 3.83 9.29
CA ARG A 85 -2.54 4.28 8.17
C ARG A 85 -3.01 5.59 7.56
N ALA A 86 -4.31 5.89 7.61
CA ALA A 86 -4.82 7.18 7.15
C ALA A 86 -4.37 8.35 8.03
N ALA A 87 -3.86 8.09 9.24
CA ALA A 87 -3.29 9.11 10.14
C ALA A 87 -4.20 10.36 10.28
N GLY A 88 -5.51 10.13 10.45
CA GLY A 88 -6.52 11.20 10.56
C GLY A 88 -6.93 11.87 9.25
N GLN A 89 -6.31 11.54 8.13
CA GLN A 89 -6.62 12.11 6.81
C GLN A 89 -7.79 11.41 6.09
N CYS A 90 -8.43 10.42 6.71
CA CYS A 90 -9.54 9.70 6.08
C CYS A 90 -10.75 10.64 5.87
N VAL A 91 -11.14 10.86 4.61
CA VAL A 91 -12.30 11.70 4.24
C VAL A 91 -13.50 10.90 3.74
N ALA A 92 -13.30 9.62 3.42
CA ALA A 92 -14.36 8.72 2.97
C ALA A 92 -14.01 7.29 3.35
N PHE A 93 -14.99 6.56 3.87
CA PHE A 93 -14.87 5.15 4.23
C PHE A 93 -16.07 4.36 3.69
N SER A 94 -15.80 3.24 3.05
CA SER A 94 -16.78 2.25 2.58
C SER A 94 -16.28 0.87 2.94
N GLY A 95 -17.07 0.08 3.66
CA GLY A 95 -16.63 -1.23 4.14
C GLY A 95 -17.52 -1.80 5.24
N PRO A 96 -17.13 -2.96 5.80
CA PRO A 96 -17.79 -3.51 6.97
C PRO A 96 -17.60 -2.59 8.19
N CYS A 97 -18.71 -2.24 8.85
CA CYS A 97 -18.72 -1.43 10.07
C CYS A 97 -19.58 -2.08 11.15
N ASP A 98 -19.21 -1.81 12.41
CA ASP A 98 -20.05 -1.90 13.61
C ASP A 98 -19.75 -0.74 14.54
N ASP A 99 -20.46 -0.65 15.66
CA ASP A 99 -20.39 0.48 16.60
C ASP A 99 -18.95 0.78 17.05
N GLN A 100 -18.13 -0.25 17.30
CA GLN A 100 -16.73 -0.08 17.68
C GLN A 100 -15.88 0.46 16.53
N SER A 101 -16.10 -0.03 15.30
CA SER A 101 -15.42 0.51 14.11
C SER A 101 -15.82 1.96 13.84
N LEU A 102 -17.09 2.33 14.06
CA LEU A 102 -17.58 3.69 13.88
C LEU A 102 -16.99 4.65 14.91
N ILE A 103 -16.90 4.23 16.18
CA ILE A 103 -16.24 5.00 17.25
C ILE A 103 -14.75 5.19 16.94
N HIS A 104 -14.07 4.16 16.45
CA HIS A 104 -12.66 4.24 16.08
C HIS A 104 -12.43 5.20 14.91
N LEU A 105 -13.25 5.10 13.86
CA LEU A 105 -13.23 6.00 12.71
C LEU A 105 -13.44 7.46 13.13
N SER A 106 -14.45 7.75 13.96
CA SER A 106 -14.74 9.12 14.40
C SER A 106 -13.63 9.70 15.27
N ALA A 107 -13.06 8.91 16.18
CA ALA A 107 -11.92 9.31 17.00
C ALA A 107 -10.64 9.55 16.17
N SER A 108 -10.47 8.83 15.05
CA SER A 108 -9.30 8.98 14.18
C SER A 108 -9.27 10.32 13.45
N VAL A 109 -10.43 10.85 13.06
CA VAL A 109 -10.57 12.12 12.31
C VAL A 109 -10.50 13.35 13.24
N ALA A 110 -10.77 13.16 14.53
CA ALA A 110 -10.76 14.23 15.53
C ALA A 110 -9.34 14.60 16.04
N LYS A 111 -8.29 13.93 15.58
CA LYS A 111 -6.90 14.26 15.94
C LYS A 111 -6.37 15.38 15.02
N PRO A 112 -5.97 16.54 15.55
CA PRO A 112 -5.39 17.63 14.76
C PRO A 112 -4.01 17.26 14.20
#